data_AF-A0A3N5R102-F1
#
_entry.id   AF-A0A3N5R102-F1
#
_cell.length_a   1.000
_cell.length_b   1.000
_cell.length_c   1.000
_cell.angle_alpha   90.00
_cell.angle_beta   90.00
_cell.angle_gamma   90.00
#
_symmetry.space_group_name_H-M   'P 1'
#
loop_
_entity.id
_entity.type
_entity.pdbx_description
1 polymer ?
#
loop_
_entity_poly.entity_id
_entity_poly.type
_entity_poly.pdbx_seq_one_letter_code
_entity_poly.pdbx_strand_id
1 'polypeptide(L)'
;MEIEILGPGCVRCKQTEEMVRNTVAEANIAADIEKVTDIKKIAQYGVFGTPAVVVNGKVKSVGKIPKKEEVLAWLAEAAKE
;
A
#
# COMPACT_ATOMS: atom_id res chain seq x y z
N MET A 1 -11.06 -4.86 -1.18
CA MET A 1 -9.59 -4.86 -1.20
C MET A 1 -9.12 -3.89 -0.13
N GLU A 2 -8.13 -4.23 0.68
CA GLU A 2 -7.65 -3.34 1.76
C GLU A 2 -6.17 -3.04 1.53
N ILE A 3 -5.78 -1.78 1.60
CA ILE A 3 -4.43 -1.31 1.29
C ILE A 3 -3.94 -0.50 2.47
N GLU A 4 -3.00 -1.06 3.21
CA GLU A 4 -2.42 -0.44 4.39
C GLU A 4 -1.04 0.12 4.06
N ILE A 5 -0.88 1.43 4.23
CA ILE A 5 0.39 2.11 4.01
C ILE A 5 1.03 2.38 5.37
N LEU A 6 2.07 1.60 5.66
CA LEU A 6 2.80 1.61 6.92
C LEU A 6 3.97 2.59 6.84
N GLY A 7 3.86 3.73 7.52
CA GLY A 7 4.98 4.66 7.59
C GLY A 7 4.63 6.04 8.17
N PRO A 8 5.65 6.79 8.61
CA PRO A 8 5.48 8.06 9.34
C PRO A 8 4.99 9.24 8.48
N GLY A 9 4.43 9.01 7.30
CA GLY A 9 3.81 10.07 6.49
C GLY A 9 4.74 10.77 5.49
N CYS A 10 5.73 10.08 4.92
CA CYS A 10 6.55 10.64 3.85
C CYS A 10 5.72 10.98 2.59
N VAL A 11 6.21 11.94 1.79
CA VAL A 11 5.63 12.36 0.49
C VAL A 11 5.35 11.16 -0.43
N ARG A 12 6.26 10.19 -0.41
CA ARG A 12 6.19 8.92 -1.16
C ARG A 12 4.93 8.11 -0.85
N CYS A 13 4.54 8.01 0.42
CA CYS A 13 3.33 7.31 0.84
C CYS A 13 2.06 7.97 0.26
N LYS A 14 2.03 9.31 0.23
CA LYS A 14 0.90 10.06 -0.36
C LYS A 14 0.81 9.83 -1.87
N GLN A 15 1.95 9.83 -2.58
CA GLN A 15 1.94 9.57 -4.02
C GLN A 15 1.43 8.15 -4.34
N THR A 16 1.84 7.15 -3.57
CA THR A 16 1.34 5.78 -3.73
C THR A 16 -0.16 5.71 -3.47
N GLU A 17 -0.66 6.30 -2.38
CA GLU A 17 -2.08 6.36 -2.04
C GLU A 17 -2.93 6.98 -3.16
N GLU A 18 -2.53 8.15 -3.66
CA GLU A 18 -3.26 8.85 -4.73
C GLU A 18 -3.31 8.03 -6.02
N MET A 19 -2.17 7.42 -6.38
CA MET A 19 -2.06 6.58 -7.55
C MET A 19 -2.89 5.30 -7.43
N VAL A 20 -2.83 4.65 -6.26
CA VAL A 20 -3.68 3.51 -5.92
C VAL A 20 -5.15 3.90 -6.08
N ARG A 21 -5.56 4.99 -5.46
CA ARG A 21 -6.94 5.47 -5.49
C ARG A 21 -7.43 5.74 -6.92
N ASN A 22 -6.59 6.33 -7.75
CA ASN A 22 -6.92 6.62 -9.14
C ASN A 22 -7.04 5.33 -9.96
N THR A 23 -6.08 4.40 -9.84
CA THR A 23 -6.13 3.11 -10.55
C THR A 23 -7.30 2.23 -10.08
N VAL A 24 -7.61 2.22 -8.79
CA VAL A 24 -8.77 1.53 -8.22
C VAL A 24 -10.07 2.10 -8.78
N ALA A 25 -10.17 3.43 -8.87
CA ALA A 25 -11.31 4.10 -9.50
C ALA A 25 -11.42 3.81 -11.01
N GLU A 26 -10.31 3.85 -11.76
CA GLU A 26 -10.26 3.52 -13.19
C GLU A 26 -10.61 2.06 -13.46
N ALA A 27 -10.17 1.14 -12.60
CA ALA A 27 -10.43 -0.29 -12.72
C ALA A 27 -11.80 -0.70 -12.11
N ASN A 28 -12.56 0.25 -11.56
CA ASN A 28 -13.82 0.02 -10.83
C ASN A 28 -13.67 -1.01 -9.69
N ILE A 29 -12.48 -1.11 -9.11
CA ILE A 29 -12.19 -1.97 -7.97
C ILE A 29 -12.59 -1.23 -6.69
N ALA A 30 -13.11 -1.93 -5.69
CA ALA A 30 -13.31 -1.35 -4.36
C ALA A 30 -12.06 -1.63 -3.50
N ALA A 31 -11.21 -0.62 -3.32
CA ALA A 31 -10.09 -0.68 -2.39
C ALA A 31 -10.19 0.38 -1.29
N ASP A 32 -10.05 -0.05 -0.05
CA ASP A 32 -9.95 0.80 1.12
C ASP A 32 -8.47 1.10 1.37
N ILE A 33 -8.12 2.38 1.59
CA ILE A 33 -6.73 2.79 1.76
C ILE A 33 -6.57 3.33 3.17
N GLU A 34 -5.95 2.52 4.04
CA GLU A 34 -5.66 2.87 5.42
C GLU A 34 -4.18 3.23 5.56
N LYS A 35 -3.89 4.25 6.36
CA LYS A 35 -2.51 4.66 6.65
C LYS A 35 -2.15 4.33 8.07
N VAL A 36 -1.20 3.42 8.22
CA VAL A 36 -0.76 2.94 9.52
C VAL A 36 0.52 3.67 9.92
N THR A 37 0.38 4.62 10.84
CA THR A 37 1.51 5.32 11.47
C THR A 37 1.92 4.68 12.79
N ASP A 38 1.18 3.68 13.25
CA ASP A 38 1.34 3.07 14.56
C ASP A 38 2.53 2.11 14.58
N ILE A 39 3.56 2.45 15.36
CA ILE A 39 4.79 1.68 15.47
C ILE A 39 4.49 0.25 15.93
N LYS A 40 3.46 0.03 16.75
CA LYS A 40 3.07 -1.31 17.20
C LYS A 40 2.52 -2.16 16.05
N LYS A 41 1.61 -1.62 15.23
CA LYS A 41 1.11 -2.31 14.03
C LYS A 41 2.28 -2.61 13.07
N ILE A 42 3.18 -1.65 12.85
CA ILE A 42 4.36 -1.83 11.98
C ILE A 42 5.24 -2.99 12.47
N ALA A 43 5.50 -3.06 13.78
CA ALA A 43 6.25 -4.16 14.38
C ALA A 43 5.53 -5.51 14.28
N GLN A 44 4.18 -5.53 14.38
CA GLN A 44 3.39 -6.75 14.20
C GLN A 44 3.47 -7.29 12.76
N TYR A 45 3.57 -6.41 11.76
CA TYR A 45 3.79 -6.80 10.37
C TYR A 45 5.24 -7.26 10.10
N GLY A 46 6.14 -7.20 11.09
CA GLY A 46 7.55 -7.55 10.91
C GLY A 46 8.31 -6.57 10.02
N VAL A 47 7.76 -5.38 9.79
CA VAL A 47 8.33 -4.37 8.92
C VAL A 47 9.28 -3.51 9.74
N PHE A 48 10.58 -3.76 9.60
CA PHE A 48 11.61 -2.90 10.20
C PHE A 48 12.02 -1.71 9.31
N GLY A 49 11.68 -1.77 8.02
CA GLY A 49 11.96 -0.71 7.05
C GLY A 49 10.70 0.03 6.64
N THR A 50 10.41 1.18 7.26
CA THR A 50 9.38 2.09 6.74
C THR A 50 9.97 2.94 5.60
N PRO A 51 9.23 3.22 4.52
CA PRO A 51 7.81 2.93 4.32
C PRO A 51 7.55 1.51 3.82
N ALA A 52 6.43 0.93 4.24
CA ALA A 52 5.93 -0.34 3.74
C ALA A 52 4.50 -0.23 3.23
N VAL A 53 4.16 -1.10 2.29
CA VAL A 53 2.84 -1.19 1.69
C VAL A 53 2.34 -2.62 1.85
N VAL A 54 1.17 -2.73 2.44
CA VAL A 54 0.43 -3.98 2.64
C VAL A 54 -0.83 -3.92 1.80
N VAL A 55 -1.14 -5.01 1.12
CA VAL A 55 -2.34 -5.16 0.30
C VAL A 55 -3.01 -6.47 0.70
N ASN A 56 -4.27 -6.40 1.16
CA ASN A 56 -5.04 -7.50 1.75
C ASN A 56 -4.24 -8.26 2.83
N GLY A 57 -3.61 -7.53 3.76
CA GLY A 57 -2.79 -8.12 4.81
C GLY A 57 -1.45 -8.75 4.35
N LYS A 58 -1.14 -8.73 3.05
CA LYS A 58 0.15 -9.18 2.50
C LYS A 58 1.10 -8.00 2.32
N VAL A 59 2.25 -8.04 2.99
CA VAL A 59 3.33 -7.05 2.79
C VAL A 59 3.88 -7.18 1.36
N LYS A 60 3.72 -6.14 0.56
CA LYS A 60 4.20 -6.09 -0.83
C LYS A 60 5.51 -5.32 -1.00
N SER A 61 5.72 -4.30 -0.17
CA SER A 61 6.96 -3.52 -0.19
C SER A 61 7.37 -3.11 1.22
N VAL A 62 8.68 -3.10 1.47
CA VAL A 62 9.31 -2.71 2.74
C VAL A 62 10.55 -1.87 2.42
N GLY A 63 10.68 -0.70 3.04
CA GLY A 63 11.85 0.17 2.94
C GLY A 63 12.08 0.81 1.56
N LYS A 64 11.14 0.66 0.63
CA LYS A 64 11.27 1.08 -0.77
C LYS A 64 10.00 1.79 -1.26
N ILE A 65 10.21 2.82 -2.08
CA ILE A 65 9.13 3.46 -2.84
C ILE A 65 8.76 2.53 -4.00
N PRO A 66 7.52 2.05 -4.10
CA PRO A 66 7.09 1.34 -5.29
C PRO A 66 6.90 2.30 -6.46
N LYS A 67 7.20 1.80 -7.65
CA LYS A 67 6.89 2.52 -8.90
C LYS A 67 5.41 2.35 -9.26
N LYS A 68 4.91 3.22 -10.15
CA LYS A 68 3.55 3.13 -10.70
C LYS A 68 3.22 1.74 -11.24
N GLU A 69 4.18 1.12 -11.92
CA GLU A 69 4.05 -0.23 -12.48
C GLU A 69 3.86 -1.29 -11.38
N GLU A 70 4.56 -1.18 -10.25
CA GLU A 70 4.40 -2.11 -9.13
C GLU A 70 3.06 -1.93 -8.41
N VAL A 71 2.62 -0.68 -8.23
CA VAL A 71 1.30 -0.38 -7.65
C VAL A 71 0.19 -0.98 -8.49
N LEU A 72 0.28 -0.80 -9.81
CA LEU A 72 -0.69 -1.34 -10.76
C LEU A 72 -0.66 -2.88 -10.77
N ALA A 73 0.54 -3.48 -10.68
CA ALA A 73 0.69 -4.93 -10.53
C ALA A 73 0.02 -5.45 -9.24
N TRP A 74 0.20 -4.78 -8.09
CA TRP A 74 -0.42 -5.23 -6.84
C TRP A 74 -1.94 -5.12 -6.86
N LEU A 75 -2.47 -4.06 -7.47
CA LEU A 75 -3.91 -3.88 -7.67
C LEU A 75 -4.49 -4.90 -8.64
N ALA A 76 -3.80 -5.16 -9.75
CA ALA A 76 -4.22 -6.16 -10.73
C ALA A 76 -4.19 -7.58 -10.16
N GLU A 77 -3.16 -7.92 -9.38
CA GLU A 77 -3.06 -9.19 -8.66
C GLU A 77 -4.19 -9.31 -7.62
N ALA A 78 -4.40 -8.27 -6.81
CA ALA A 78 -5.42 -8.28 -5.77
C ALA A 78 -6.86 -8.26 -6.33
N ALA A 79 -7.07 -7.82 -7.58
CA ALA A 79 -8.36 -7.81 -8.25
C ALA A 79 -8.71 -9.14 -8.93
N LYS A 80 -7.70 -9.99 -9.18
CA LYS A 80 -7.86 -11.32 -9.77
C LYS A 80 -8.08 -12.42 -8.72
N GLU A 81 -7.79 -12.14 -7.45
CA GLU A 81 -7.92 -13.06 -6.32
C GLU A 81 -9.33 -13.01 -5.70
#